data_AF-A0A8J2IG25-F1
#
_entry.id   AF-A0A8J2IG25-F1
#
_cell.length_a   1.000
_cell.length_b   1.000
_cell.length_c   1.000
_cell.angle_alpha   90.00
_cell.angle_beta   90.00
_cell.angle_gamma   90.00
#
_symmetry.space_group_name_H-M   'P 1'
#
loop_
_entity.id
_entity.type
_entity.pdbx_description
1 polymer ?
#
loop_
_entity_poly.entity_id
_entity_poly.type
_entity_poly.pdbx_seq_one_letter_code
_entity_poly.pdbx_strand_id
1 'polypeptide(L)'
;MDQNLEFYRSILRMPPWERRERMQHLPRSECNRVRAIVKRENDARMLEEAIAGRDLVEVALADPSEIIGDMQLMQTLLGRTIYSDDEDTMVERITNSVAQSSSGLIGYTEGFDRSVKCLCLDAWKLVYCDICYIDMGGATLQETYETRLREEELQTPVARARELVRDTCLKKARRNAKWMIPALERLPTQTEPAQPNRELDELFKRVLETSSIPDVLETLFEQEGTRESMEAIWKREEPEARLERMWKEVSPAPPAWIQKILTAQEQWGFVYYLSREVDQKYGRNWKSTWIRINNTSPPSRVSWQSIHCQGRHHRFNLERLSSENWPIFQHGEDLTEDANLRKHFKQYIEDNLSKTQEDEKMKKMINKKKKYRSLKEYTDVLSPGLQRNTFIVIPIELVDGNRKVKEGDSLDPYWVWAYDAGWDSSQAETVINGEKYQGRVKVAKDSLNSWFYGACWEGVSLRDMWLKAQRHSDKIWICYTKELEEWDHESYI
;
A
#
# COMPACT_ATOMS: atom_id res chain seq x y z
N MET A 1 -2.41 -4.11 53.41
CA MET A 1 -1.89 -5.26 52.65
C MET A 1 -3.08 -5.92 51.98
N ASP A 2 -3.05 -6.08 50.66
CA ASP A 2 -4.19 -6.60 49.87
C ASP A 2 -4.23 -8.13 49.97
N GLN A 3 -5.16 -8.67 50.77
CA GLN A 3 -5.24 -10.11 51.08
C GLN A 3 -5.53 -10.97 49.85
N ASN A 4 -6.30 -10.46 48.89
CA ASN A 4 -6.64 -11.20 47.67
C ASN A 4 -5.45 -11.27 46.72
N LEU A 5 -4.63 -10.20 46.68
CA LEU A 5 -3.40 -10.17 45.91
C LEU A 5 -2.35 -11.15 46.49
N GLU A 6 -2.17 -11.16 47.81
CA GLU A 6 -1.28 -12.12 48.49
C GLU A 6 -1.73 -13.56 48.28
N PHE A 7 -3.04 -13.82 48.39
CA PHE A 7 -3.60 -15.13 48.09
C PHE A 7 -3.31 -15.54 46.64
N TYR A 8 -3.55 -14.64 45.67
CA TYR A 8 -3.28 -14.92 44.25
C TYR A 8 -1.80 -15.22 43.99
N ARG A 9 -0.87 -14.47 44.63
CA ARG A 9 0.58 -14.73 44.56
C ARG A 9 0.95 -16.12 45.06
N SER A 10 0.36 -16.56 46.17
CA SER A 10 0.64 -17.88 46.77
C SER A 10 0.28 -19.05 45.84
N ILE A 11 -0.70 -18.87 44.95
CA ILE A 11 -1.19 -19.91 44.03
C ILE A 11 -0.61 -19.79 42.61
N LEU A 12 0.30 -18.85 42.34
CA LEU A 12 0.84 -18.62 40.97
C LEU A 12 1.55 -19.84 40.38
N ARG A 13 2.14 -20.68 41.22
CA ARG A 13 2.83 -21.91 40.81
C ARG A 13 1.88 -23.03 40.37
N MET A 14 0.57 -22.86 40.58
CA MET A 14 -0.44 -23.86 40.23
C MET A 14 -0.89 -23.72 38.75
N PRO A 15 -1.36 -24.81 38.14
CA PRO A 15 -1.95 -24.77 36.80
C PRO A 15 -3.11 -23.76 36.67
N PRO A 16 -3.35 -23.18 35.49
CA PRO A 16 -4.40 -22.17 35.29
C PRO A 16 -5.82 -22.60 35.71
N TRP A 17 -6.14 -23.89 35.62
CA TRP A 17 -7.45 -24.42 36.02
C TRP A 17 -7.62 -24.45 37.55
N GLU A 18 -6.60 -24.89 38.29
CA GLU A 18 -6.61 -24.93 39.77
C GLU A 18 -6.63 -23.50 40.35
N ARG A 19 -5.91 -22.57 39.72
CA ARG A 19 -6.00 -21.15 40.08
C ARG A 19 -7.41 -20.59 39.94
N ARG A 20 -8.15 -20.98 38.89
CA ARG A 20 -9.54 -20.54 38.71
C ARG A 20 -10.47 -21.12 39.77
N GLU A 21 -10.31 -22.39 40.09
CA GLU A 21 -11.09 -23.06 41.14
C GLU A 21 -10.86 -22.42 42.51
N ARG A 22 -9.62 -22.16 42.89
CA ARG A 22 -9.30 -21.53 44.18
C ARG A 22 -9.76 -20.08 44.27
N MET A 23 -9.90 -19.38 43.15
CA MET A 23 -10.38 -18.00 43.08
C MET A 23 -11.91 -17.89 42.92
N GLN A 24 -12.65 -19.01 42.85
CA GLN A 24 -14.09 -19.01 42.55
C GLN A 24 -14.95 -18.27 43.59
N HIS A 25 -14.44 -18.12 44.80
CA HIS A 25 -15.11 -17.42 45.90
C HIS A 25 -15.04 -15.89 45.77
N LEU A 26 -14.18 -15.37 44.89
CA LEU A 26 -14.05 -13.94 44.64
C LEU A 26 -14.91 -13.49 43.46
N PRO A 27 -15.46 -12.27 43.48
CA PRO A 27 -16.12 -11.68 42.33
C PRO A 27 -15.22 -11.67 41.10
N ARG A 28 -15.82 -11.75 39.91
CA ARG A 28 -15.06 -11.77 38.65
C ARG A 28 -14.20 -10.50 38.47
N SER A 29 -14.73 -9.35 38.88
CA SER A 29 -14.01 -8.07 38.86
C SER A 29 -12.73 -8.13 39.70
N GLU A 30 -12.81 -8.72 40.90
CA GLU A 30 -11.69 -8.86 41.81
C GLU A 30 -10.64 -9.85 41.30
N CYS A 31 -11.08 -10.99 40.74
CA CYS A 31 -10.20 -11.93 40.06
C CYS A 31 -9.44 -11.28 38.90
N ASN A 32 -10.12 -10.45 38.11
CA ASN A 32 -9.50 -9.72 37.00
C ASN A 32 -8.50 -8.68 37.53
N ARG A 33 -8.85 -7.94 38.59
CA ARG A 33 -7.98 -6.94 39.22
C ARG A 33 -6.65 -7.54 39.69
N VAL A 34 -6.69 -8.59 40.51
CA VAL A 34 -5.45 -9.20 41.05
C VAL A 34 -4.61 -9.86 39.96
N ARG A 35 -5.25 -10.45 38.94
CA ARG A 35 -4.54 -10.99 37.77
C ARG A 35 -3.84 -9.89 36.99
N ALA A 36 -4.52 -8.76 36.77
CA ALA A 36 -3.94 -7.61 36.07
C ALA A 36 -2.72 -7.06 36.84
N ILE A 37 -2.83 -6.89 38.16
CA ILE A 37 -1.72 -6.42 39.00
C ILE A 37 -0.50 -7.34 38.87
N VAL A 38 -0.68 -8.65 39.09
CA VAL A 38 0.46 -9.59 39.02
C VAL A 38 1.04 -9.69 37.61
N LYS A 39 0.20 -9.63 36.56
CA LYS A 39 0.68 -9.58 35.18
C LYS A 39 1.57 -8.36 34.97
N ARG A 40 1.12 -7.17 35.40
CA ARG A 40 1.90 -5.92 35.29
C ARG A 40 3.22 -6.00 36.06
N GLU A 41 3.21 -6.52 37.29
CA GLU A 41 4.44 -6.71 38.07
C GLU A 41 5.44 -7.64 37.37
N ASN A 42 4.95 -8.72 36.77
CA ASN A 42 5.80 -9.65 36.02
C ASN A 42 6.34 -9.00 34.73
N ASP A 43 5.50 -8.32 33.98
CA ASP A 43 5.89 -7.65 32.73
C ASP A 43 6.92 -6.53 33.01
N ALA A 44 6.73 -5.73 34.07
CA ALA A 44 7.69 -4.73 34.51
C ALA A 44 9.04 -5.34 34.91
N ARG A 45 9.04 -6.45 35.65
CA ARG A 45 10.27 -7.17 36.01
C ARG A 45 10.99 -7.70 34.77
N MET A 46 10.27 -8.32 33.83
CA MET A 46 10.85 -8.80 32.57
C MET A 46 11.49 -7.67 31.78
N LEU A 47 10.84 -6.49 31.74
CA LEU A 47 11.39 -5.30 31.10
C LEU A 47 12.65 -4.80 31.82
N GLU A 48 12.66 -4.73 33.15
CA GLU A 48 13.85 -4.34 33.92
C GLU A 48 15.04 -5.29 33.68
N GLU A 49 14.77 -6.60 33.64
CA GLU A 49 15.77 -7.63 33.31
C GLU A 49 16.27 -7.50 31.87
N ALA A 50 15.40 -7.17 30.91
CA ALA A 50 15.77 -6.98 29.50
C ALA A 50 16.59 -5.69 29.29
N ILE A 51 16.23 -4.59 29.96
CA ILE A 51 17.00 -3.34 29.93
C ILE A 51 18.37 -3.57 30.58
N ALA A 52 18.42 -4.30 31.71
CA ALA A 52 19.65 -4.60 32.47
C ALA A 52 20.48 -3.35 32.81
N GLY A 53 19.84 -2.20 33.02
CA GLY A 53 20.48 -0.91 33.28
C GLY A 53 21.19 -0.27 32.08
N ARG A 54 21.02 -0.79 30.87
CA ARG A 54 21.61 -0.25 29.64
C ARG A 54 20.84 0.97 29.13
N ASP A 55 21.54 1.89 28.47
CA ASP A 55 20.90 2.98 27.73
C ASP A 55 20.37 2.45 26.39
N LEU A 56 19.04 2.36 26.27
CA LEU A 56 18.38 1.88 25.05
C LEU A 56 18.69 2.74 23.82
N VAL A 57 19.01 4.03 24.00
CA VAL A 57 19.41 4.92 22.90
C VAL A 57 20.77 4.51 22.36
N GLU A 58 21.74 4.25 23.23
CA GLU A 58 23.06 3.77 22.81
C GLU A 58 22.98 2.38 22.16
N VAL A 59 22.18 1.47 22.72
CA VAL A 59 21.95 0.13 22.16
C VAL A 59 21.37 0.25 20.75
N ALA A 60 20.32 1.05 20.55
CA ALA A 60 19.69 1.24 19.24
C ALA A 60 20.66 1.80 18.19
N LEU A 61 21.51 2.75 18.58
CA LEU A 61 22.46 3.39 17.67
C LEU A 61 23.64 2.47 17.31
N ALA A 62 23.99 1.52 18.18
CA ALA A 62 25.06 0.55 17.93
C ALA A 62 24.57 -0.65 17.11
N ASP A 63 23.45 -1.27 17.49
CA ASP A 63 22.80 -2.36 16.78
C ASP A 63 21.28 -2.37 17.05
N PRO A 64 20.46 -1.85 16.12
CA PRO A 64 19.01 -1.78 16.32
C PRO A 64 18.34 -3.16 16.29
N SER A 65 19.01 -4.21 15.79
CA SER A 65 18.41 -5.54 15.60
C SER A 65 17.96 -6.15 16.92
N GLU A 66 18.69 -5.90 18.02
CA GLU A 66 18.33 -6.38 19.36
C GLU A 66 16.98 -5.80 19.80
N ILE A 67 16.80 -4.49 19.63
CA ILE A 67 15.57 -3.79 20.04
C ILE A 67 14.41 -4.15 19.12
N ILE A 68 14.65 -4.26 17.81
CA ILE A 68 13.62 -4.68 16.85
C ILE A 68 13.14 -6.11 17.16
N GLY A 69 14.04 -6.98 17.63
CA GLY A 69 13.70 -8.35 18.04
C GLY A 69 12.91 -8.46 19.34
N ASP A 70 12.91 -7.42 20.19
CA ASP A 70 12.21 -7.38 21.47
C ASP A 70 11.15 -6.26 21.51
N MET A 71 9.89 -6.66 21.40
CA MET A 71 8.76 -5.75 21.38
C MET A 71 8.69 -4.84 22.62
N GLN A 72 9.10 -5.30 23.81
CA GLN A 72 9.02 -4.50 25.04
C GLN A 72 10.09 -3.41 25.04
N LEU A 73 11.31 -3.73 24.60
CA LEU A 73 12.39 -2.76 24.45
C LEU A 73 12.03 -1.71 23.38
N MET A 74 11.48 -2.16 22.24
CA MET A 74 11.01 -1.27 21.18
C MET A 74 9.91 -0.32 21.67
N GLN A 75 8.86 -0.83 22.32
CA GLN A 75 7.79 0.00 22.88
C GLN A 75 8.34 1.02 23.88
N THR A 76 9.25 0.60 24.75
CA THR A 76 9.87 1.47 25.75
C THR A 76 10.68 2.60 25.11
N LEU A 77 11.54 2.30 24.12
CA LEU A 77 12.34 3.31 23.41
C LEU A 77 11.47 4.34 22.67
N LEU A 78 10.34 3.90 22.10
CA LEU A 78 9.37 4.77 21.44
C LEU A 78 8.57 5.64 22.44
N GLY A 79 8.59 5.29 23.73
CA GLY A 79 7.82 5.94 24.79
C GLY A 79 6.38 5.45 24.89
N ARG A 80 6.11 4.24 24.38
CA ARG A 80 4.81 3.55 24.49
C ARG A 80 4.73 2.82 25.81
N THR A 81 3.52 2.45 26.21
CA THR A 81 3.31 1.53 27.34
C THR A 81 3.53 0.09 26.88
N ILE A 82 4.08 -0.75 27.76
CA ILE A 82 4.13 -2.20 27.55
C ILE A 82 2.78 -2.89 27.79
N TYR A 83 1.77 -2.13 28.24
CA TYR A 83 0.42 -2.62 28.53
C TYR A 83 -0.53 -2.24 27.39
N SER A 84 -0.76 -3.17 26.46
CA SER A 84 -1.62 -2.96 25.28
C SER A 84 -3.01 -2.40 25.61
N ASP A 85 -3.66 -2.90 26.67
CA ASP A 85 -5.02 -2.49 27.04
C ASP A 85 -5.08 -1.02 27.46
N ASP A 86 -4.03 -0.54 28.13
CA ASP A 86 -3.93 0.87 28.55
C ASP A 86 -3.69 1.77 27.33
N GLU A 87 -2.85 1.32 26.40
CA GLU A 87 -2.61 2.02 25.14
C GLU A 87 -3.89 2.12 24.28
N ASP A 88 -4.59 1.00 24.11
CA ASP A 88 -5.82 0.93 23.33
C ASP A 88 -6.91 1.81 23.94
N THR A 89 -7.03 1.83 25.27
CA THR A 89 -7.97 2.73 25.99
C THR A 89 -7.62 4.20 25.76
N MET A 90 -6.32 4.55 25.81
CA MET A 90 -5.84 5.91 25.54
C MET A 90 -6.13 6.31 24.08
N VAL A 91 -5.86 5.41 23.12
CA VAL A 91 -6.13 5.63 21.69
C VAL A 91 -7.62 5.80 21.44
N GLU A 92 -8.47 4.93 22.01
CA GLU A 92 -9.91 5.03 21.86
C GLU A 92 -10.42 6.38 22.36
N ARG A 93 -9.96 6.82 23.53
CA ARG A 93 -10.33 8.12 24.10
C ARG A 93 -9.86 9.30 23.23
N ILE A 94 -8.60 9.31 22.81
CA ILE A 94 -8.03 10.42 22.01
C ILE A 94 -8.71 10.51 20.65
N THR A 95 -9.04 9.37 20.05
CA THR A 95 -9.67 9.32 18.72
C THR A 95 -11.19 9.40 18.74
N ASN A 96 -11.82 9.60 19.91
CA ASN A 96 -13.28 9.56 20.07
C ASN A 96 -13.90 8.26 19.49
N SER A 97 -13.29 7.11 19.81
CA SER A 97 -13.67 5.77 19.36
C SER A 97 -13.58 5.52 17.85
N VAL A 98 -12.95 6.41 17.06
CA VAL A 98 -12.67 6.16 15.64
C VAL A 98 -11.67 5.01 15.47
N ALA A 99 -10.64 4.94 16.32
CA ALA A 99 -9.71 3.83 16.41
C ALA A 99 -9.80 3.19 17.79
N GLN A 100 -9.97 1.86 17.83
CA GLN A 100 -10.07 1.10 19.09
C GLN A 100 -8.72 0.53 19.55
N SER A 101 -7.66 0.68 18.74
CA SER A 101 -6.34 0.18 19.06
C SER A 101 -5.25 1.00 18.38
N SER A 102 -4.03 0.93 18.92
CA SER A 102 -2.86 1.56 18.29
C SER A 102 -2.59 1.04 16.88
N SER A 103 -2.74 -0.27 16.67
CA SER A 103 -2.62 -0.90 15.34
C SER A 103 -3.68 -0.39 14.37
N GLY A 104 -4.91 -0.18 14.82
CA GLY A 104 -5.99 0.40 14.03
C GLY A 104 -5.69 1.85 13.63
N LEU A 105 -5.21 2.65 14.58
CA LEU A 105 -4.85 4.05 14.34
C LEU A 105 -3.66 4.18 13.35
N ILE A 106 -2.62 3.38 13.52
CA ILE A 106 -1.49 3.31 12.58
C ILE A 106 -1.99 2.90 11.19
N GLY A 107 -2.84 1.86 11.11
CA GLY A 107 -3.40 1.40 9.83
C GLY A 107 -4.25 2.46 9.12
N TYR A 108 -5.08 3.22 9.86
CA TYR A 108 -5.87 4.31 9.29
C TYR A 108 -5.03 5.49 8.81
N THR A 109 -3.94 5.81 9.51
CA THR A 109 -3.05 6.92 9.14
C THR A 109 -2.08 6.55 8.02
N GLU A 110 -1.46 5.37 8.04
CA GLU A 110 -0.66 4.86 6.91
C GLU A 110 -1.52 4.71 5.65
N GLY A 111 -2.70 4.11 5.81
CA GLY A 111 -3.63 3.79 4.74
C GLY A 111 -4.56 4.94 4.34
N PHE A 112 -4.30 6.17 4.77
CA PHE A 112 -5.21 7.30 4.57
C PHE A 112 -5.52 7.55 3.08
N ASP A 113 -4.52 7.36 2.22
CA ASP A 113 -4.66 7.43 0.76
C ASP A 113 -5.67 6.39 0.18
N ARG A 114 -5.90 5.29 0.91
CA ARG A 114 -6.81 4.20 0.52
C ARG A 114 -8.21 4.36 1.09
N SER A 115 -8.29 4.80 2.34
CA SER A 115 -9.53 4.99 3.07
C SER A 115 -9.37 6.17 4.01
N VAL A 116 -10.11 7.24 3.72
CA VAL A 116 -10.20 8.36 4.64
C VAL A 116 -10.96 7.94 5.89
N LYS A 117 -10.47 8.42 7.04
CA LYS A 117 -11.11 8.31 8.35
C LYS A 117 -11.08 9.68 9.00
N CYS A 118 -12.18 10.06 9.64
CA CYS A 118 -12.31 11.33 10.36
C CYS A 118 -11.50 11.31 11.66
N LEU A 119 -10.18 11.40 11.53
CA LEU A 119 -9.25 11.48 12.67
C LEU A 119 -9.12 12.94 13.11
N CYS A 120 -9.29 13.19 14.42
CA CYS A 120 -9.06 14.49 15.03
C CYS A 120 -7.56 14.86 15.01
N LEU A 121 -7.25 16.15 15.21
CA LEU A 121 -5.87 16.64 15.23
C LEU A 121 -4.98 15.88 16.24
N ASP A 122 -5.52 15.59 17.43
CA ASP A 122 -4.81 14.87 18.48
C ASP A 122 -4.47 13.43 18.06
N ALA A 123 -5.32 12.76 17.28
CA ALA A 123 -5.03 11.43 16.74
C ALA A 123 -3.79 11.45 15.82
N TRP A 124 -3.68 12.47 14.98
CA TRP A 124 -2.50 12.66 14.12
C TRP A 124 -1.25 12.99 14.92
N LYS A 125 -1.36 13.86 15.92
CA LYS A 125 -0.25 14.19 16.84
C LYS A 125 0.23 12.98 17.61
N LEU A 126 -0.69 12.12 18.07
CA LEU A 126 -0.35 10.87 18.76
C LEU A 126 0.44 9.92 17.86
N VAL A 127 0.04 9.76 16.59
CA VAL A 127 0.81 8.98 15.60
C VAL A 127 2.19 9.58 15.37
N TYR A 128 2.28 10.90 15.20
CA TYR A 128 3.56 11.61 15.12
C TYR A 128 4.39 11.52 16.41
N CYS A 129 3.83 11.09 17.53
CA CYS A 129 4.57 10.86 18.77
C CYS A 129 4.86 9.38 19.03
N ASP A 130 4.82 8.52 18.00
CA ASP A 130 5.06 7.07 18.13
C ASP A 130 4.03 6.35 19.00
N ILE A 131 2.79 6.88 19.09
CA ILE A 131 1.75 6.39 20.02
C ILE A 131 2.25 6.44 21.48
N CYS A 132 3.05 7.47 21.82
CA CYS A 132 3.57 7.61 23.18
C CYS A 132 2.45 7.59 24.21
N TYR A 133 2.70 6.91 25.33
CA TYR A 133 1.71 6.79 26.39
C TYR A 133 1.71 8.05 27.27
N ILE A 134 0.63 8.83 27.23
CA ILE A 134 0.56 10.14 27.89
C ILE A 134 -0.13 10.11 29.26
N ASP A 135 -0.86 9.04 29.59
CA ASP A 135 -1.68 8.98 30.82
C ASP A 135 -0.87 8.78 32.12
N MET A 136 0.37 8.30 32.00
CA MET A 136 1.30 8.20 33.13
C MET A 136 2.24 9.41 33.24
N GLY A 137 2.25 10.32 32.25
CA GLY A 137 3.12 11.48 32.20
C GLY A 137 2.45 12.76 32.75
N GLY A 138 3.25 13.69 33.25
CA GLY A 138 2.77 15.04 33.58
C GLY A 138 2.65 15.97 32.35
N ALA A 139 3.20 15.54 31.21
CA ALA A 139 3.20 16.31 29.97
C ALA A 139 1.95 16.03 29.13
N THR A 140 1.40 17.08 28.54
CA THR A 140 0.29 16.97 27.59
C THR A 140 0.76 16.39 26.25
N LEU A 141 -0.18 15.90 25.44
CA LEU A 141 0.11 15.45 24.07
C LEU A 141 0.73 16.57 23.22
N GLN A 142 0.29 17.81 23.41
CA GLN A 142 0.82 18.97 22.70
C GLN A 142 2.29 19.25 23.04
N GLU A 143 2.64 19.26 24.33
CA GLU A 143 4.03 19.46 24.78
C GLU A 143 4.93 18.32 24.29
N THR A 144 4.40 17.09 24.28
CA THR A 144 5.12 15.93 23.75
C THR A 144 5.36 16.09 22.24
N TYR A 145 4.34 16.48 21.49
CA TYR A 145 4.44 16.75 20.05
C TYR A 145 5.50 17.81 19.73
N GLU A 146 5.48 18.96 20.40
CA GLU A 146 6.47 20.02 20.21
C GLU A 146 7.88 19.59 20.60
N THR A 147 8.00 18.75 21.62
CA THR A 147 9.30 18.17 22.02
C THR A 147 9.82 17.22 20.95
N ARG A 148 8.98 16.31 20.44
CA ARG A 148 9.37 15.39 19.34
C ARG A 148 9.76 16.15 18.08
N LEU A 149 9.06 17.22 17.74
CA LEU A 149 9.38 18.07 16.59
C LEU A 149 10.78 18.69 16.73
N ARG A 150 11.10 19.26 17.90
CA ARG A 150 12.42 19.83 18.21
C ARG A 150 13.53 18.77 18.22
N GLU A 151 13.28 17.61 18.82
CA GLU A 151 14.23 16.50 18.87
C GLU A 151 14.60 15.99 17.47
N GLU A 152 13.62 15.99 16.56
CA GLU A 152 13.81 15.60 15.16
C GLU A 152 14.56 16.67 14.37
N GLU A 153 14.21 17.95 14.51
CA GLU A 153 14.91 19.07 13.86
C GLU A 153 16.39 19.11 14.27
N LEU A 154 16.68 18.88 15.55
CA LEU A 154 18.04 18.85 16.10
C LEU A 154 18.76 17.51 15.86
N GLN A 155 18.10 16.52 15.26
CA GLN A 155 18.65 15.17 15.01
C GLN A 155 19.29 14.56 16.27
N THR A 156 18.61 14.71 17.40
CA THR A 156 19.10 14.23 18.70
C THR A 156 19.37 12.71 18.68
N PRO A 157 20.29 12.20 19.54
CA PRO A 157 20.54 10.75 19.64
C PRO A 157 19.24 9.94 19.85
N VAL A 158 18.33 10.45 20.67
CA VAL A 158 17.04 9.81 20.95
C VAL A 158 16.15 9.77 19.71
N ALA A 159 16.05 10.87 18.95
CA ALA A 159 15.27 10.90 17.71
C ALA A 159 15.80 9.92 16.66
N ARG A 160 17.13 9.85 16.49
CA ARG A 160 17.79 8.90 15.58
C ARG A 160 17.58 7.45 16.02
N ALA A 161 17.72 7.16 17.31
CA ALA A 161 17.46 5.83 17.86
C ALA A 161 16.02 5.37 17.60
N ARG A 162 15.03 6.24 17.83
CA ARG A 162 13.62 5.93 17.54
C ARG A 162 13.39 5.67 16.05
N GLU A 163 14.02 6.45 15.17
CA GLU A 163 13.90 6.24 13.72
C GLU A 163 14.43 4.87 13.26
N LEU A 164 15.52 4.39 13.86
CA LEU A 164 16.10 3.08 13.53
C LEU A 164 15.20 1.89 13.90
N VAL A 165 14.39 2.02 14.95
CA VAL A 165 13.57 0.91 15.48
C VAL A 165 12.10 0.95 15.04
N ARG A 166 11.64 2.01 14.39
CA ARG A 166 10.27 2.10 13.87
C ARG A 166 10.03 1.03 12.80
N ASP A 167 8.90 0.34 12.89
CA ASP A 167 8.43 -0.49 11.79
C ASP A 167 7.97 0.37 10.60
N THR A 168 7.93 -0.25 9.42
CA THR A 168 7.54 0.38 8.15
C THR A 168 6.15 1.04 8.21
N CYS A 169 5.20 0.44 8.93
CA CYS A 169 3.83 0.94 9.00
C CYS A 169 3.80 2.25 9.80
N LEU A 170 4.49 2.28 10.94
CA LEU A 170 4.63 3.45 11.79
C LEU A 170 5.40 4.58 11.09
N LYS A 171 6.47 4.28 10.34
CA LYS A 171 7.19 5.28 9.53
C LYS A 171 6.26 6.01 8.57
N LYS A 172 5.51 5.27 7.76
CA LYS A 172 4.54 5.83 6.81
C LYS A 172 3.42 6.60 7.50
N ALA A 173 2.90 6.07 8.60
CA ALA A 173 1.86 6.73 9.39
C ALA A 173 2.35 8.10 9.92
N ARG A 174 3.58 8.16 10.47
CA ARG A 174 4.22 9.40 10.92
C ARG A 174 4.45 10.39 9.78
N ARG A 175 4.94 9.92 8.62
CA ARG A 175 5.10 10.77 7.43
C ARG A 175 3.75 11.38 7.03
N ASN A 176 2.70 10.58 6.94
CA ASN A 176 1.36 11.08 6.60
C ASN A 176 0.87 12.11 7.65
N ALA A 177 1.17 11.89 8.94
CA ALA A 177 0.88 12.84 10.00
C ALA A 177 1.63 14.17 9.83
N LYS A 178 2.92 14.14 9.45
CA LYS A 178 3.70 15.37 9.14
C LYS A 178 3.04 16.25 8.08
N TRP A 179 2.41 15.65 7.07
CA TRP A 179 1.70 16.41 6.04
C TRP A 179 0.37 16.97 6.54
N MET A 180 -0.40 16.16 7.28
CA MET A 180 -1.75 16.54 7.71
C MET A 180 -1.80 17.52 8.86
N ILE A 181 -0.92 17.38 9.87
CA ILE A 181 -0.98 18.19 11.10
C ILE A 181 -0.95 19.70 10.80
N PRO A 182 -0.01 20.24 9.99
CA PRO A 182 0.03 21.68 9.71
C PRO A 182 -1.23 22.21 9.03
N ALA A 183 -1.91 21.41 8.19
CA ALA A 183 -3.13 21.85 7.54
C ALA A 183 -4.35 21.78 8.46
N LEU A 184 -4.41 20.77 9.34
CA LEU A 184 -5.44 20.68 10.36
C LEU A 184 -5.32 21.81 11.39
N GLU A 185 -4.10 22.22 11.76
CA GLU A 185 -3.86 23.36 12.66
C GLU A 185 -4.29 24.70 12.07
N ARG A 186 -4.26 24.85 10.75
CA ARG A 186 -4.73 26.05 10.05
C ARG A 186 -6.25 26.13 9.92
N LEU A 187 -6.97 25.04 10.25
CA LEU A 187 -8.43 25.09 10.20
C LEU A 187 -8.95 26.03 11.30
N PRO A 188 -9.91 26.92 10.99
CA PRO A 188 -10.56 27.72 12.02
C PRO A 188 -11.15 26.81 13.09
N THR A 189 -10.87 27.12 14.36
CA THR A 189 -11.34 26.36 15.53
C THR A 189 -12.87 26.41 15.70
N GLN A 190 -13.56 27.22 14.90
CA GLN A 190 -15.01 27.32 14.85
C GLN A 190 -15.46 27.38 13.39
N THR A 191 -16.25 26.38 13.01
CA THR A 191 -16.96 26.27 11.75
C THR A 191 -17.98 27.42 11.66
N GLU A 192 -17.81 28.39 10.77
CA GLU A 192 -18.99 28.78 9.99
C GLU A 192 -19.30 27.56 9.11
N PRO A 193 -20.45 26.90 9.26
CA PRO A 193 -20.80 25.78 8.40
C PRO A 193 -20.72 26.27 6.95
N ALA A 194 -19.97 25.53 6.12
CA ALA A 194 -20.05 25.70 4.68
C ALA A 194 -21.55 25.69 4.32
N GLN A 195 -22.02 26.71 3.58
CA GLN A 195 -23.44 26.82 3.26
C GLN A 195 -23.87 25.53 2.55
N PRO A 196 -24.65 24.64 3.20
CA PRO A 196 -24.85 23.26 2.74
C PRO A 196 -25.46 23.22 1.34
N ASN A 197 -26.30 24.21 1.05
CA ASN A 197 -27.03 24.31 -0.19
C ASN A 197 -26.10 24.50 -1.40
N ARG A 198 -25.00 25.25 -1.27
CA ARG A 198 -24.19 25.64 -2.44
C ARG A 198 -23.28 24.51 -2.95
N GLU A 199 -22.64 23.76 -2.05
CA GLU A 199 -21.81 22.60 -2.44
C GLU A 199 -22.68 21.38 -2.82
N LEU A 200 -23.84 21.22 -2.18
CA LEU A 200 -24.80 20.18 -2.54
C LEU A 200 -25.43 20.44 -3.92
N ASP A 201 -25.78 21.69 -4.24
CA ASP A 201 -26.27 22.09 -5.56
C ASP A 201 -25.18 21.87 -6.65
N GLU A 202 -23.90 22.09 -6.34
CA GLU A 202 -22.80 21.74 -7.25
C GLU A 202 -22.62 20.23 -7.42
N LEU A 203 -22.79 19.43 -6.36
CA LEU A 203 -22.76 17.97 -6.45
C LEU A 203 -23.92 17.48 -7.32
N PHE A 204 -25.13 17.97 -7.09
CA PHE A 204 -26.30 17.67 -7.92
C PHE A 204 -26.04 18.01 -9.38
N LYS A 205 -25.48 19.19 -9.64
CA LYS A 205 -25.11 19.62 -10.98
C LYS A 205 -24.09 18.67 -11.62
N ARG A 206 -23.03 18.27 -10.92
CA ARG A 206 -22.04 17.30 -11.42
C ARG A 206 -22.65 15.92 -11.67
N VAL A 207 -23.53 15.44 -10.78
CA VAL A 207 -24.22 14.16 -10.93
C VAL A 207 -25.16 14.19 -12.13
N LEU A 208 -25.89 15.29 -12.34
CA LEU A 208 -26.72 15.50 -13.53
C LEU A 208 -25.88 15.57 -14.81
N GLU A 209 -24.78 16.32 -14.80
CA GLU A 209 -23.87 16.49 -15.94
C GLU A 209 -23.16 15.18 -16.35
N THR A 210 -22.89 14.30 -15.40
CA THR A 210 -22.21 13.01 -15.64
C THR A 210 -23.18 11.84 -15.82
N SER A 211 -24.46 12.03 -15.53
CA SER A 211 -25.47 10.97 -15.63
C SER A 211 -25.94 10.75 -17.06
N SER A 212 -26.29 9.49 -17.35
CA SER A 212 -26.90 9.10 -18.63
C SER A 212 -28.42 9.33 -18.67
N ILE A 213 -29.03 9.76 -17.56
CA ILE A 213 -30.47 9.99 -17.39
C ILE A 213 -30.75 11.23 -16.50
N PRO A 214 -30.29 12.43 -16.89
CA PRO A 214 -30.40 13.65 -16.08
C PRO A 214 -31.86 13.98 -15.71
N ASP A 215 -32.80 13.90 -16.65
CA ASP A 215 -34.22 14.25 -16.43
C ASP A 215 -34.90 13.37 -15.35
N VAL A 216 -34.52 12.10 -15.25
CA VAL A 216 -35.04 11.17 -14.23
C VAL A 216 -34.44 11.48 -12.86
N LEU A 217 -33.15 11.83 -12.81
CA LEU A 217 -32.48 12.20 -11.59
C LEU A 217 -32.94 13.57 -11.08
N GLU A 218 -33.19 14.53 -11.97
CA GLU A 218 -33.74 15.85 -11.64
C GLU A 218 -35.10 15.70 -10.95
N THR A 219 -36.00 14.89 -11.54
CA THR A 219 -37.31 14.58 -10.94
C THR A 219 -37.19 13.85 -9.58
N LEU A 220 -36.16 13.01 -9.40
CA LEU A 220 -35.90 12.33 -8.12
C LEU A 220 -35.30 13.26 -7.07
N PHE A 221 -34.48 14.24 -7.47
CA PHE A 221 -33.87 15.24 -6.59
C PHE A 221 -34.86 16.34 -6.16
N GLU A 222 -35.93 16.56 -6.92
CA GLU A 222 -37.07 17.40 -6.52
C GLU A 222 -37.96 16.76 -5.45
N GLN A 223 -37.83 15.44 -5.19
CA GLN A 223 -38.55 14.80 -4.10
C GLN A 223 -37.91 15.16 -2.75
N GLU A 224 -38.70 15.79 -1.88
CA GLU A 224 -38.27 16.32 -0.58
C GLU A 224 -37.59 15.24 0.29
N GLY A 225 -38.10 14.01 0.31
CA GLY A 225 -37.49 12.88 1.03
C GLY A 225 -36.14 12.40 0.46
N THR A 226 -35.90 12.58 -0.85
CA THR A 226 -34.59 12.27 -1.48
C THR A 226 -33.58 13.35 -1.14
N ARG A 227 -34.00 14.63 -1.15
CA ARG A 227 -33.16 15.77 -0.79
C ARG A 227 -32.72 15.70 0.67
N GLU A 228 -33.63 15.42 1.60
CA GLU A 228 -33.31 15.21 3.02
C GLU A 228 -32.37 14.02 3.25
N SER A 229 -32.59 12.91 2.54
CA SER A 229 -31.74 11.72 2.63
C SER A 229 -30.33 12.01 2.11
N MET A 230 -30.21 12.76 1.01
CA MET A 230 -28.92 13.16 0.44
C MET A 230 -28.23 14.24 1.28
N GLU A 231 -28.95 15.16 1.89
CA GLU A 231 -28.41 16.08 2.89
C GLU A 231 -27.87 15.33 4.12
N ALA A 232 -28.55 14.27 4.56
CA ALA A 232 -28.07 13.42 5.66
C ALA A 232 -26.81 12.62 5.29
N ILE A 233 -26.73 12.13 4.04
CA ILE A 233 -25.52 11.48 3.49
C ILE A 233 -24.39 12.51 3.37
N TRP A 234 -24.68 13.69 2.82
CA TRP A 234 -23.72 14.77 2.68
C TRP A 234 -23.17 15.22 4.04
N LYS A 235 -24.03 15.48 5.03
CA LYS A 235 -23.59 15.83 6.39
C LYS A 235 -22.74 14.72 7.04
N ARG A 236 -22.92 13.47 6.62
CA ARG A 236 -22.09 12.33 7.05
C ARG A 236 -20.75 12.29 6.31
N GLU A 237 -20.74 12.58 5.01
CA GLU A 237 -19.56 12.47 4.12
C GLU A 237 -18.73 13.76 4.01
N GLU A 238 -19.30 14.93 4.36
CA GLU A 238 -18.67 16.25 4.29
C GLU A 238 -17.35 16.32 5.07
N PRO A 239 -17.25 15.77 6.30
CA PRO A 239 -15.99 15.73 7.02
C PRO A 239 -14.91 14.92 6.27
N GLU A 240 -15.29 13.77 5.68
CA GLU A 240 -14.36 12.94 4.90
C GLU A 240 -13.94 13.67 3.62
N ALA A 241 -14.87 14.27 2.89
CA ALA A 241 -14.60 15.00 1.66
C ALA A 241 -13.70 16.24 1.90
N ARG A 242 -13.89 16.94 3.03
CA ARG A 242 -12.99 18.03 3.45
C ARG A 242 -11.58 17.52 3.72
N LEU A 243 -11.46 16.39 4.40
CA LEU A 243 -10.17 15.75 4.67
C LEU A 243 -9.51 15.22 3.38
N GLU A 244 -10.28 14.70 2.42
CA GLU A 244 -9.78 14.32 1.09
C GLU A 244 -9.23 15.52 0.32
N ARG A 245 -9.94 16.66 0.32
CA ARG A 245 -9.46 17.91 -0.28
C ARG A 245 -8.14 18.35 0.34
N MET A 246 -8.10 18.40 1.67
CA MET A 246 -6.90 18.75 2.41
C MET A 246 -5.74 17.79 2.11
N TRP A 247 -5.99 16.48 2.12
CA TRP A 247 -4.99 15.47 1.79
C TRP A 247 -4.39 15.71 0.41
N LYS A 248 -5.22 16.04 -0.58
CA LYS A 248 -4.76 16.36 -1.93
C LYS A 248 -3.88 17.62 -1.99
N GLU A 249 -4.08 18.58 -1.08
CA GLU A 249 -3.27 19.79 -0.99
C GLU A 249 -1.93 19.57 -0.28
N VAL A 250 -1.91 18.76 0.78
CA VAL A 250 -0.71 18.59 1.63
C VAL A 250 0.18 17.42 1.23
N SER A 251 -0.39 16.40 0.63
CA SER A 251 0.35 15.20 0.27
C SER A 251 1.03 15.37 -1.10
N PRO A 252 2.19 14.73 -1.34
CA PRO A 252 2.91 14.84 -2.60
C PRO A 252 2.02 14.54 -3.80
N ALA A 253 2.24 15.25 -4.91
CA ALA A 253 1.58 14.91 -6.15
C ALA A 253 2.04 13.51 -6.60
N PRO A 254 1.15 12.69 -7.20
CA PRO A 254 1.58 11.43 -7.78
C PRO A 254 2.62 11.70 -8.88
N PRO A 255 3.47 10.74 -9.21
CA PRO A 255 4.35 10.82 -10.37
C PRO A 255 3.68 11.37 -11.63
N ALA A 256 4.41 12.19 -12.40
CA ALA A 256 3.89 12.80 -13.63
C ALA A 256 3.28 11.77 -14.60
N TRP A 257 3.84 10.56 -14.65
CA TRP A 257 3.30 9.48 -15.46
C TRP A 257 1.95 8.95 -14.96
N ILE A 258 1.74 8.86 -13.64
CA ILE A 258 0.44 8.51 -13.04
C ILE A 258 -0.56 9.62 -13.33
N GLN A 259 -0.15 10.87 -13.16
CA GLN A 259 -1.01 12.01 -13.49
C GLN A 259 -1.43 11.96 -14.95
N LYS A 260 -0.50 11.69 -15.88
CA LYS A 260 -0.83 11.52 -17.30
C LYS A 260 -1.86 10.41 -17.52
N ILE A 261 -1.69 9.24 -16.92
CA ILE A 261 -2.65 8.13 -17.01
C ILE A 261 -4.03 8.55 -16.51
N LEU A 262 -4.09 9.19 -15.34
CA LEU A 262 -5.34 9.61 -14.72
C LEU A 262 -6.03 10.73 -15.53
N THR A 263 -5.29 11.71 -16.03
CA THR A 263 -5.82 12.82 -16.83
C THR A 263 -6.26 12.34 -18.21
N ALA A 264 -5.45 11.55 -18.90
CA ALA A 264 -5.74 11.06 -20.24
C ALA A 264 -6.68 9.84 -20.25
N GLN A 265 -6.99 9.27 -19.08
CA GLN A 265 -7.74 8.01 -18.92
C GLN A 265 -7.13 6.88 -19.79
N GLU A 266 -5.80 6.86 -19.86
CA GLU A 266 -5.05 5.87 -20.64
C GLU A 266 -4.95 4.56 -19.86
N GLN A 267 -5.20 3.44 -20.53
CA GLN A 267 -4.87 2.13 -19.96
C GLN A 267 -3.36 2.00 -19.83
N TRP A 268 -2.94 1.22 -18.83
CA TRP A 268 -1.54 0.96 -18.55
C TRP A 268 -1.34 -0.50 -18.14
N GLY A 269 -0.11 -0.98 -18.17
CA GLY A 269 0.24 -2.37 -17.88
C GLY A 269 0.99 -3.02 -19.03
N PHE A 270 0.98 -4.35 -19.08
CA PHE A 270 1.82 -5.11 -20.01
C PHE A 270 1.01 -5.93 -21.01
N VAL A 271 1.61 -6.12 -22.17
CA VAL A 271 1.23 -7.16 -23.13
C VAL A 271 2.04 -8.40 -22.80
N TYR A 272 1.35 -9.52 -22.65
CA TYR A 272 1.94 -10.80 -22.29
C TYR A 272 1.85 -11.80 -23.44
N TYR A 273 2.90 -12.59 -23.59
CA TYR A 273 2.98 -13.73 -24.48
C TYR A 273 3.36 -14.99 -23.72
N LEU A 274 2.93 -16.13 -24.24
CA LEU A 274 3.45 -17.42 -23.82
C LEU A 274 4.70 -17.72 -24.63
N SER A 275 5.70 -18.31 -23.99
CA SER A 275 6.74 -19.00 -24.74
C SER A 275 6.15 -20.20 -25.47
N ARG A 276 6.81 -20.63 -26.55
CA ARG A 276 6.40 -21.76 -27.40
C ARG A 276 6.15 -23.01 -26.58
N GLU A 277 7.03 -23.28 -25.63
CA GLU A 277 6.94 -24.44 -24.75
C GLU A 277 5.72 -24.36 -23.81
N VAL A 278 5.42 -23.17 -23.28
CA VAL A 278 4.24 -22.95 -22.44
C VAL A 278 2.96 -23.06 -23.26
N ASP A 279 2.91 -22.49 -24.46
CA ASP A 279 1.74 -22.57 -25.33
C ASP A 279 1.44 -24.02 -25.73
N GLN A 280 2.46 -24.77 -26.15
CA GLN A 280 2.33 -26.18 -26.52
C GLN A 280 1.85 -27.05 -25.35
N LYS A 281 2.36 -26.82 -24.14
CA LYS A 281 2.07 -27.64 -22.96
C LYS A 281 0.79 -27.22 -22.24
N TYR A 282 0.47 -25.93 -22.24
CA TYR A 282 -0.57 -25.33 -21.38
C TYR A 282 -1.58 -24.45 -22.10
N GLY A 283 -1.44 -24.15 -23.39
CA GLY A 283 -2.29 -23.18 -24.10
C GLY A 283 -3.80 -23.38 -23.85
N ARG A 284 -4.28 -24.64 -23.87
CA ARG A 284 -5.70 -24.95 -23.59
C ARG A 284 -6.14 -24.63 -22.16
N ASN A 285 -5.25 -24.78 -21.18
CA ASN A 285 -5.51 -24.60 -19.75
C ASN A 285 -4.81 -23.36 -19.17
N TRP A 286 -4.35 -22.44 -20.03
CA TRP A 286 -3.51 -21.32 -19.63
C TRP A 286 -4.18 -20.45 -18.56
N LYS A 287 -5.46 -20.10 -18.76
CA LYS A 287 -6.22 -19.26 -17.81
C LYS A 287 -6.22 -19.82 -16.39
N SER A 288 -6.48 -21.12 -16.23
CA SER A 288 -6.46 -21.77 -14.92
C SER A 288 -5.05 -21.81 -14.31
N THR A 289 -4.05 -22.04 -15.16
CA THR A 289 -2.64 -22.08 -14.76
C THR A 289 -2.15 -20.72 -14.29
N TRP A 290 -2.48 -19.64 -15.01
CA TRP A 290 -2.13 -18.27 -14.67
C TRP A 290 -2.77 -17.81 -13.37
N ILE A 291 -4.07 -18.11 -13.15
CA ILE A 291 -4.75 -17.80 -11.88
C ILE A 291 -4.01 -18.42 -10.70
N ARG A 292 -3.57 -19.68 -10.83
CA ARG A 292 -2.81 -20.35 -9.76
C ARG A 292 -1.46 -19.67 -9.50
N ILE A 293 -0.73 -19.29 -10.55
CA ILE A 293 0.56 -18.59 -10.46
C ILE A 293 0.41 -17.18 -9.87
N ASN A 294 -0.72 -16.52 -10.10
CA ASN A 294 -1.01 -15.21 -9.50
C ASN A 294 -1.45 -15.30 -8.04
N ASN A 295 -1.97 -16.46 -7.62
CA ASN A 295 -2.39 -16.71 -6.24
C ASN A 295 -1.25 -17.19 -5.32
N THR A 296 -0.09 -17.60 -5.86
CA THR A 296 1.10 -17.86 -5.05
C THR A 296 1.66 -16.53 -4.55
N SER A 297 1.67 -16.35 -3.23
CA SER A 297 2.00 -15.09 -2.58
C SER A 297 3.52 -14.89 -2.46
N PRO A 298 4.07 -13.73 -2.87
CA PRO A 298 5.41 -13.30 -2.48
C PRO A 298 5.34 -12.57 -1.14
N PRO A 299 6.45 -12.52 -0.37
CA PRO A 299 6.56 -11.63 0.77
C PRO A 299 6.51 -10.15 0.31
N SER A 300 5.82 -9.31 1.09
CA SER A 300 5.85 -7.83 1.06
C SER A 300 5.87 -7.17 -0.34
N ARG A 301 4.68 -7.02 -0.94
CA ARG A 301 4.48 -6.37 -2.26
C ARG A 301 4.87 -4.89 -2.27
N VAL A 302 5.91 -4.50 -3.01
CA VAL A 302 5.88 -3.21 -3.71
C VAL A 302 5.09 -3.43 -4.99
N SER A 303 4.06 -2.62 -5.16
CA SER A 303 3.28 -2.56 -6.39
C SER A 303 2.79 -1.13 -6.51
N TRP A 304 2.17 -0.78 -7.64
CA TRP A 304 1.49 0.51 -7.74
C TRP A 304 0.50 0.77 -6.58
N GLN A 305 0.03 -0.28 -5.88
CA GLN A 305 -0.81 -0.17 -4.68
C GLN A 305 -0.10 0.45 -3.47
N SER A 306 1.23 0.48 -3.42
CA SER A 306 1.97 1.24 -2.42
C SER A 306 2.05 2.71 -2.79
N ILE A 307 1.97 3.07 -4.09
CA ILE A 307 2.15 4.45 -4.56
C ILE A 307 1.05 5.35 -4.01
N HIS A 308 1.48 6.49 -3.50
CA HIS A 308 0.63 7.59 -3.09
C HIS A 308 -0.10 8.18 -4.29
N CYS A 309 -1.43 8.14 -4.28
CA CYS A 309 -2.27 8.57 -5.40
C CYS A 309 -3.05 9.86 -5.10
N GLN A 310 -2.84 10.51 -3.96
CA GLN A 310 -3.67 11.64 -3.47
C GLN A 310 -5.16 11.29 -3.38
N GLY A 311 -5.45 10.12 -2.82
CA GLY A 311 -6.77 9.70 -2.41
C GLY A 311 -7.32 8.48 -3.15
N ARG A 312 -8.39 7.94 -2.55
CA ARG A 312 -9.03 6.70 -2.96
C ARG A 312 -9.54 6.74 -4.41
N HIS A 313 -10.04 7.88 -4.86
CA HIS A 313 -10.59 8.03 -6.21
C HIS A 313 -9.52 7.89 -7.30
N HIS A 314 -8.36 8.52 -7.15
CA HIS A 314 -7.26 8.36 -8.09
C HIS A 314 -6.73 6.93 -8.10
N ARG A 315 -6.59 6.33 -6.91
CA ARG A 315 -6.21 4.92 -6.78
C ARG A 315 -7.17 3.99 -7.50
N PHE A 316 -8.47 4.14 -7.29
CA PHE A 316 -9.51 3.32 -7.94
C PHE A 316 -9.50 3.50 -9.46
N ASN A 317 -9.29 4.73 -9.95
CA ASN A 317 -9.15 4.97 -11.37
C ASN A 317 -7.89 4.34 -11.95
N LEU A 318 -6.75 4.43 -11.25
CA LEU A 318 -5.51 3.78 -11.67
C LEU A 318 -5.70 2.25 -11.76
N GLU A 319 -6.36 1.65 -10.76
CA GLU A 319 -6.70 0.22 -10.76
C GLU A 319 -7.60 -0.15 -11.94
N ARG A 320 -8.66 0.64 -12.18
CA ARG A 320 -9.60 0.45 -13.31
C ARG A 320 -8.92 0.57 -14.67
N LEU A 321 -7.86 1.38 -14.77
CA LEU A 321 -7.08 1.58 -15.99
C LEU A 321 -5.95 0.56 -16.17
N SER A 322 -5.66 -0.26 -15.14
CA SER A 322 -4.69 -1.35 -15.25
C SER A 322 -5.19 -2.41 -16.23
N SER A 323 -4.30 -2.90 -17.08
CA SER A 323 -4.59 -3.87 -18.13
C SER A 323 -3.50 -4.93 -18.22
N GLU A 324 -3.95 -6.18 -18.35
CA GLU A 324 -3.12 -7.33 -18.72
C GLU A 324 -3.61 -7.85 -20.07
N ASN A 325 -2.89 -7.54 -21.15
CA ASN A 325 -3.32 -7.87 -22.51
C ASN A 325 -2.65 -9.17 -22.97
N TRP A 326 -3.43 -10.08 -23.56
CA TRP A 326 -2.97 -11.40 -24.00
C TRP A 326 -3.31 -11.64 -25.47
N PRO A 327 -2.49 -11.15 -26.41
CA PRO A 327 -2.76 -11.29 -27.84
C PRO A 327 -2.76 -12.75 -28.26
N ILE A 328 -3.62 -13.10 -29.22
CA ILE A 328 -3.57 -14.39 -29.88
C ILE A 328 -2.34 -14.38 -30.79
N PHE A 329 -1.37 -15.23 -30.49
CA PHE A 329 -0.14 -15.35 -31.25
C PHE A 329 0.11 -16.82 -31.59
N GLN A 330 0.51 -17.06 -32.84
CA GLN A 330 0.96 -18.38 -33.29
C GLN A 330 2.44 -18.27 -33.65
N HIS A 331 3.25 -19.17 -33.10
CA HIS A 331 4.68 -19.19 -33.37
C HIS A 331 4.92 -19.58 -34.83
N GLY A 332 5.44 -18.65 -35.63
CA GLY A 332 5.95 -18.94 -36.97
C GLY A 332 7.21 -19.82 -36.92
N GLU A 333 7.44 -20.59 -37.97
CA GLU A 333 8.64 -21.43 -38.12
C GLU A 333 9.82 -20.68 -38.77
N ASP A 334 9.55 -19.55 -39.45
CA ASP A 334 10.51 -18.86 -40.32
C ASP A 334 11.55 -17.99 -39.58
N LEU A 335 11.27 -17.60 -38.34
CA LEU A 335 12.14 -16.74 -37.52
C LEU A 335 12.37 -17.38 -36.15
N THR A 336 13.41 -16.90 -35.45
CA THR A 336 13.57 -17.19 -34.04
C THR A 336 12.33 -16.71 -33.26
N GLU A 337 12.02 -17.39 -32.16
CA GLU A 337 10.85 -17.07 -31.35
C GLU A 337 10.86 -15.60 -30.90
N ASP A 338 12.00 -15.12 -30.43
CA ASP A 338 12.21 -13.73 -30.02
C ASP A 338 11.88 -12.74 -31.15
N ALA A 339 12.34 -13.00 -32.38
CA ALA A 339 12.09 -12.14 -33.53
C ALA A 339 10.62 -12.17 -33.96
N ASN A 340 9.97 -13.34 -33.92
CA ASN A 340 8.54 -13.47 -34.20
C ASN A 340 7.71 -12.69 -33.18
N LEU A 341 8.03 -12.80 -31.89
CA LEU A 341 7.33 -12.08 -30.82
C LEU A 341 7.49 -10.56 -30.97
N ARG A 342 8.71 -10.06 -31.23
CA ARG A 342 8.94 -8.62 -31.47
C ARG A 342 8.16 -8.13 -32.70
N LYS A 343 8.16 -8.88 -33.80
CA LYS A 343 7.42 -8.54 -35.02
C LYS A 343 5.91 -8.49 -34.76
N HIS A 344 5.38 -9.53 -34.12
CA HIS A 344 3.96 -9.60 -33.80
C HIS A 344 3.54 -8.51 -32.81
N PHE A 345 4.35 -8.23 -31.79
CA PHE A 345 4.07 -7.14 -30.86
C PHE A 345 3.99 -5.79 -31.56
N LYS A 346 4.94 -5.48 -32.48
CA LYS A 346 4.88 -4.23 -33.27
C LYS A 346 3.57 -4.14 -34.06
N GLN A 347 3.19 -5.22 -34.75
CA GLN A 347 1.93 -5.29 -35.49
C GLN A 347 0.71 -5.11 -34.57
N TYR A 348 0.69 -5.84 -33.44
CA TYR A 348 -0.39 -5.76 -32.46
C TYR A 348 -0.55 -4.34 -31.91
N ILE A 349 0.55 -3.65 -31.60
CA ILE A 349 0.53 -2.25 -31.18
C ILE A 349 0.00 -1.38 -32.33
N GLU A 350 0.47 -1.55 -33.56
CA GLU A 350 0.00 -0.79 -34.73
C GLU A 350 -1.51 -0.94 -34.99
N ASP A 351 -2.02 -2.17 -34.90
CA ASP A 351 -3.42 -2.50 -35.13
C ASP A 351 -4.34 -1.97 -34.00
N ASN A 352 -3.80 -1.86 -32.78
CA ASN A 352 -4.55 -1.44 -31.61
C ASN A 352 -4.22 -0.02 -31.13
N LEU A 353 -3.33 0.69 -31.82
CA LEU A 353 -3.10 2.12 -31.64
C LEU A 353 -4.40 2.82 -32.05
N SER A 354 -5.20 3.23 -31.05
CA SER A 354 -6.45 3.94 -31.27
C SER A 354 -6.30 5.03 -32.34
N LYS A 355 -6.84 4.73 -33.53
CA LYS A 355 -6.91 5.62 -34.68
C LYS A 355 -8.31 5.51 -35.23
N THR A 356 -9.28 6.14 -34.58
CA THR A 356 -10.41 6.84 -35.23
C THR A 356 -11.44 7.38 -34.24
N GLN A 357 -12.12 8.45 -34.65
CA GLN A 357 -13.37 8.96 -34.05
C GLN A 357 -14.47 7.89 -33.90
N GLU A 358 -14.37 6.78 -34.63
CA GLU A 358 -15.30 5.66 -34.59
C GLU A 358 -15.10 4.78 -33.35
N ASP A 359 -13.86 4.60 -32.87
CA ASP A 359 -13.57 3.90 -31.62
C ASP A 359 -14.09 4.66 -30.40
N GLU A 360 -14.04 6.00 -30.42
CA GLU A 360 -14.68 6.82 -29.39
C GLU A 360 -16.20 6.73 -29.44
N LYS A 361 -16.80 6.70 -30.64
CA LYS A 361 -18.24 6.45 -30.81
C LYS A 361 -18.63 5.05 -30.34
N MET A 362 -17.78 4.05 -30.56
CA MET A 362 -18.01 2.68 -30.12
C MET A 362 -17.86 2.55 -28.60
N LYS A 363 -16.84 3.17 -27.99
CA LYS A 363 -16.71 3.28 -26.52
C LYS A 363 -17.90 4.01 -25.88
N LYS A 364 -18.39 5.10 -26.50
CA LYS A 364 -19.61 5.81 -26.07
C LYS A 364 -20.87 4.94 -26.22
N MET A 365 -20.99 4.15 -27.29
CA MET A 365 -22.09 3.19 -27.47
C MET A 365 -22.02 2.02 -26.48
N ILE A 366 -20.84 1.48 -26.19
CA ILE A 366 -20.63 0.38 -25.23
C ILE A 366 -20.97 0.86 -23.81
N ASN A 367 -20.57 2.07 -23.43
CA ASN A 367 -20.97 2.67 -22.16
C ASN A 367 -22.49 2.93 -22.09
N LYS A 368 -23.15 3.32 -23.20
CA LYS A 368 -24.62 3.41 -23.28
C LYS A 368 -25.33 2.05 -23.23
N LYS A 369 -24.70 0.97 -23.74
CA LYS A 369 -25.29 -0.39 -23.84
C LYS A 369 -24.98 -1.31 -22.64
N LYS A 370 -24.30 -0.83 -21.59
CA LYS A 370 -24.07 -1.54 -20.30
C LYS A 370 -25.35 -1.90 -19.51
N LYS A 371 -26.52 -1.92 -20.15
CA LYS A 371 -27.81 -2.32 -19.57
C LYS A 371 -28.12 -3.82 -19.75
N TYR A 372 -27.31 -4.60 -20.47
CA TYR A 372 -27.52 -6.06 -20.60
C TYR A 372 -26.23 -6.86 -20.39
N ARG A 373 -26.31 -7.85 -19.47
CA ARG A 373 -25.28 -8.87 -19.19
C ARG A 373 -25.04 -9.74 -20.44
N SER A 374 -24.03 -9.40 -21.23
CA SER A 374 -23.15 -10.33 -21.96
C SER A 374 -22.36 -9.53 -23.00
N LEU A 375 -21.15 -9.10 -22.64
CA LEU A 375 -20.21 -8.60 -23.63
C LEU A 375 -18.79 -8.89 -23.13
N LYS A 376 -18.33 -10.11 -23.42
CA LYS A 376 -16.99 -10.62 -23.07
C LYS A 376 -16.09 -10.77 -24.30
N GLU A 377 -16.41 -10.08 -25.40
CA GLU A 377 -15.76 -10.32 -26.70
C GLU A 377 -15.19 -9.10 -27.43
N TYR A 378 -15.28 -7.87 -26.90
CA TYR A 378 -14.64 -6.71 -27.54
C TYR A 378 -14.16 -5.67 -26.53
N THR A 379 -12.98 -5.86 -25.96
CA THR A 379 -12.21 -4.79 -25.28
C THR A 379 -10.70 -5.08 -25.36
N ASP A 380 -10.14 -5.19 -26.56
CA ASP A 380 -8.69 -5.28 -26.77
C ASP A 380 -8.12 -4.05 -27.51
N VAL A 381 -8.83 -2.90 -27.51
CA VAL A 381 -8.27 -1.66 -28.05
C VAL A 381 -7.35 -1.03 -27.02
N LEU A 382 -6.04 -1.16 -27.24
CA LEU A 382 -5.01 -0.52 -26.43
C LEU A 382 -5.21 0.99 -26.42
N SER A 383 -5.44 1.56 -25.24
CA SER A 383 -5.20 2.98 -25.06
C SER A 383 -3.68 3.26 -25.09
N PRO A 384 -3.25 4.47 -25.49
CA PRO A 384 -1.87 5.02 -25.53
C PRO A 384 -0.90 4.84 -24.34
N GLY A 385 -0.92 3.77 -23.55
CA GLY A 385 -0.19 3.64 -22.28
C GLY A 385 1.33 3.87 -22.31
N LEU A 386 1.87 4.25 -21.15
CA LEU A 386 3.30 4.39 -20.88
C LEU A 386 4.02 3.05 -21.05
N GLN A 387 5.13 3.03 -21.81
CA GLN A 387 5.94 1.86 -22.19
C GLN A 387 5.41 0.97 -23.33
N ARG A 388 5.07 1.60 -24.46
CA ARG A 388 4.66 0.93 -25.72
C ARG A 388 5.69 -0.01 -26.35
N ASN A 389 6.90 -0.09 -25.81
CA ASN A 389 8.01 -0.81 -26.43
C ASN A 389 8.48 -2.02 -25.60
N THR A 390 7.72 -2.41 -24.56
CA THR A 390 8.06 -3.59 -23.77
C THR A 390 6.90 -4.58 -23.70
N PHE A 391 7.21 -5.86 -23.85
CA PHE A 391 6.28 -6.96 -23.60
C PHE A 391 6.89 -8.02 -22.70
N ILE A 392 6.03 -8.80 -22.05
CA ILE A 392 6.42 -9.86 -21.13
C ILE A 392 6.21 -11.21 -21.79
N VAL A 393 7.18 -12.11 -21.65
CA VAL A 393 7.06 -13.51 -22.08
C VAL A 393 7.12 -14.41 -20.87
N ILE A 394 6.14 -15.30 -20.77
CA ILE A 394 6.06 -16.30 -19.71
C ILE A 394 6.93 -17.52 -20.07
N PRO A 395 8.00 -17.79 -19.30
CA PRO A 395 8.88 -18.93 -19.54
C PRO A 395 8.30 -20.21 -18.91
N ILE A 396 8.70 -21.39 -19.40
CA ILE A 396 8.21 -22.67 -18.89
C ILE A 396 8.63 -22.92 -17.44
N GLU A 397 9.80 -22.41 -17.08
CA GLU A 397 10.43 -22.54 -15.77
C GLU A 397 9.58 -21.89 -14.67
N LEU A 398 8.92 -20.77 -14.98
CA LEU A 398 7.95 -20.14 -14.08
C LEU A 398 6.78 -21.08 -13.80
N VAL A 399 6.25 -21.71 -14.85
CA VAL A 399 5.02 -22.50 -14.77
C VAL A 399 5.26 -23.85 -14.09
N ASP A 400 6.34 -24.53 -14.46
CA ASP A 400 6.72 -25.81 -13.87
C ASP A 400 7.26 -25.65 -12.45
N GLY A 401 8.02 -24.58 -12.18
CA GLY A 401 8.51 -24.24 -10.85
C GLY A 401 7.38 -23.99 -9.84
N ASN A 402 6.24 -23.44 -10.29
CA ASN A 402 5.06 -23.17 -9.45
C ASN A 402 4.19 -24.39 -9.12
N ARG A 403 4.42 -25.56 -9.75
CA ARG A 403 3.53 -26.73 -9.57
C ARG A 403 3.67 -27.44 -8.22
N LYS A 404 4.81 -27.31 -7.55
CA LYS A 404 5.13 -28.02 -6.30
C LYS A 404 4.90 -27.18 -5.03
N VAL A 405 4.45 -25.96 -5.21
CA VAL A 405 4.42 -24.92 -4.19
C VAL A 405 3.06 -24.87 -3.53
N LYS A 406 3.06 -24.91 -2.20
CA LYS A 406 1.86 -24.69 -1.40
C LYS A 406 1.69 -23.20 -1.12
N GLU A 407 0.45 -22.81 -0.85
CA GLU A 407 0.12 -21.46 -0.39
C GLU A 407 0.95 -21.13 0.87
N GLY A 408 1.84 -20.14 0.78
CA GLY A 408 2.73 -19.72 1.88
C GLY A 408 4.19 -20.17 1.79
N ASP A 409 4.58 -20.98 0.80
CA ASP A 409 5.99 -21.32 0.58
C ASP A 409 6.75 -20.09 0.02
N SER A 410 7.84 -19.68 0.67
CA SER A 410 8.76 -18.65 0.18
C SER A 410 9.58 -19.22 -0.97
N LEU A 411 9.48 -18.62 -2.16
CA LEU A 411 10.10 -19.16 -3.37
C LEU A 411 11.32 -18.37 -3.79
N ASP A 412 12.32 -19.12 -4.23
CA ASP A 412 13.42 -18.67 -5.08
C ASP A 412 12.83 -17.82 -6.21
N PRO A 413 13.37 -16.61 -6.52
CA PRO A 413 12.63 -15.60 -7.23
C PRO A 413 12.24 -16.09 -8.62
N TYR A 414 10.94 -16.35 -8.75
CA TYR A 414 10.32 -16.64 -10.03
C TYR A 414 10.50 -15.48 -10.98
N TRP A 415 10.79 -15.78 -12.23
CA TRP A 415 11.13 -14.76 -13.20
C TRP A 415 10.33 -14.91 -14.49
N VAL A 416 10.17 -13.79 -15.19
CA VAL A 416 9.66 -13.69 -16.56
C VAL A 416 10.71 -13.01 -17.43
N TRP A 417 10.56 -13.09 -18.74
CA TRP A 417 11.35 -12.27 -19.63
C TRP A 417 10.62 -10.95 -19.93
N ALA A 418 11.31 -9.82 -19.77
CA ALA A 418 10.88 -8.53 -20.31
C ALA A 418 11.68 -8.22 -21.58
N TYR A 419 10.99 -7.96 -22.69
CA TYR A 419 11.57 -7.77 -24.03
C TYR A 419 11.43 -6.33 -24.53
N ASP A 420 12.52 -5.74 -25.01
CA ASP A 420 12.53 -4.45 -25.72
C ASP A 420 12.14 -4.62 -27.20
N ALA A 421 10.89 -4.38 -27.56
CA ALA A 421 10.42 -4.56 -28.94
C ALA A 421 11.21 -3.75 -29.99
N GLY A 422 11.83 -2.65 -29.59
CA GLY A 422 12.60 -1.75 -30.45
C GLY A 422 14.07 -2.14 -30.60
N TRP A 423 14.54 -3.13 -29.84
CA TRP A 423 15.93 -3.58 -29.89
C TRP A 423 16.30 -4.17 -31.25
N ASP A 424 17.48 -3.80 -31.72
CA ASP A 424 18.16 -4.38 -32.87
C ASP A 424 19.61 -4.69 -32.48
N SER A 425 20.11 -5.79 -33.03
CA SER A 425 21.50 -6.27 -32.95
C SER A 425 22.56 -5.27 -33.43
N SER A 426 22.15 -4.22 -34.15
CA SER A 426 23.03 -3.15 -34.63
C SER A 426 23.40 -2.09 -33.58
N GLN A 427 22.71 -2.05 -32.42
CA GLN A 427 22.99 -1.08 -31.36
C GLN A 427 24.28 -1.43 -30.57
N ALA A 428 25.02 -0.40 -30.16
CA ALA A 428 26.36 -0.51 -29.56
C ALA A 428 26.51 -1.64 -28.51
N GLU A 429 27.50 -2.50 -28.73
CA GLU A 429 27.75 -3.71 -27.95
C GLU A 429 28.27 -3.40 -26.54
N THR A 430 27.38 -3.39 -25.55
CA THR A 430 27.84 -3.56 -24.15
C THR A 430 28.03 -5.05 -23.88
N VAL A 431 29.25 -5.43 -23.57
CA VAL A 431 29.62 -6.78 -23.13
C VAL A 431 29.95 -6.72 -21.65
N ILE A 432 29.23 -7.49 -20.82
CA ILE A 432 29.56 -7.69 -19.41
C ILE A 432 29.75 -9.19 -19.19
N ASN A 433 30.88 -9.59 -18.60
CA ASN A 433 31.19 -11.00 -18.31
C ASN A 433 31.04 -11.93 -19.53
N GLY A 434 31.32 -11.43 -20.74
CA GLY A 434 31.19 -12.17 -21.99
C GLY A 434 29.76 -12.25 -22.56
N GLU A 435 28.77 -11.70 -21.88
CA GLU A 435 27.37 -11.63 -22.36
C GLU A 435 27.05 -10.26 -22.95
N LYS A 436 26.31 -10.29 -24.06
CA LYS A 436 25.81 -9.11 -24.76
C LYS A 436 24.34 -8.89 -24.39
N TYR A 437 23.91 -7.63 -24.31
CA TYR A 437 22.50 -7.31 -24.17
C TYR A 437 21.73 -7.72 -25.43
N GLN A 438 20.73 -8.60 -25.27
CA GLN A 438 19.94 -9.17 -26.37
C GLN A 438 18.54 -8.54 -26.48
N GLY A 439 18.35 -7.32 -25.98
CA GLY A 439 17.03 -6.68 -25.96
C GLY A 439 16.04 -7.37 -25.04
N ARG A 440 16.52 -8.04 -23.99
CA ARG A 440 15.68 -8.69 -22.96
C ARG A 440 16.42 -8.80 -21.62
N VAL A 441 15.66 -8.91 -20.54
CA VAL A 441 16.18 -9.10 -19.18
C VAL A 441 15.24 -10.04 -18.40
N LYS A 442 15.81 -10.87 -17.52
CA LYS A 442 15.02 -11.66 -16.56
C LYS A 442 14.55 -10.72 -15.46
N VAL A 443 13.25 -10.69 -15.20
CA VAL A 443 12.65 -9.85 -14.17
C VAL A 443 11.93 -10.76 -13.20
N ALA A 444 12.17 -10.61 -11.90
CA ALA A 444 11.36 -11.31 -10.91
C ALA A 444 9.88 -10.96 -11.14
N LYS A 445 9.02 -11.97 -11.25
CA LYS A 445 7.57 -11.82 -11.53
C LYS A 445 6.95 -10.76 -10.61
N ASP A 446 7.32 -10.82 -9.34
CA ASP A 446 6.72 -9.97 -8.32
C ASP A 446 7.30 -8.55 -8.31
N SER A 447 8.40 -8.33 -9.02
CA SER A 447 8.97 -7.02 -9.28
C SER A 447 8.39 -6.35 -10.54
N LEU A 448 7.51 -6.99 -11.32
CA LEU A 448 6.95 -6.38 -12.56
C LEU A 448 6.18 -5.08 -12.31
N ASN A 449 5.38 -5.03 -11.24
CA ASN A 449 4.64 -3.82 -10.87
C ASN A 449 5.58 -2.73 -10.34
N SER A 450 6.59 -3.10 -9.56
CA SER A 450 7.64 -2.19 -9.09
C SER A 450 8.48 -1.65 -10.24
N TRP A 451 8.73 -2.49 -11.25
CA TRP A 451 9.45 -2.12 -12.46
C TRP A 451 8.69 -1.06 -13.26
N PHE A 452 7.38 -1.25 -13.49
CA PHE A 452 6.57 -0.24 -14.19
C PHE A 452 6.72 1.14 -13.54
N TYR A 453 6.75 1.16 -12.21
CA TYR A 453 6.96 2.37 -11.44
C TYR A 453 8.40 2.90 -11.53
N GLY A 454 9.42 2.11 -11.18
CA GLY A 454 10.82 2.55 -11.16
C GLY A 454 11.34 2.98 -12.53
N ALA A 455 10.99 2.25 -13.60
CA ALA A 455 11.38 2.61 -14.96
C ALA A 455 10.68 3.89 -15.45
N CYS A 456 9.42 4.14 -15.04
CA CYS A 456 8.72 5.39 -15.38
C CYS A 456 9.09 6.56 -14.47
N TRP A 457 9.49 6.31 -13.23
CA TRP A 457 9.91 7.31 -12.25
C TRP A 457 11.30 7.86 -12.59
N GLU A 458 12.25 6.96 -12.88
CA GLU A 458 13.64 7.33 -13.09
C GLU A 458 14.07 7.38 -14.55
N GLY A 459 13.19 6.98 -15.48
CA GLY A 459 13.53 6.91 -16.90
C GLY A 459 14.56 5.80 -17.23
N VAL A 460 14.67 4.79 -16.38
CA VAL A 460 15.60 3.66 -16.53
C VAL A 460 15.18 2.78 -17.71
N SER A 461 16.11 2.49 -18.61
CA SER A 461 15.86 1.60 -19.75
C SER A 461 15.99 0.11 -19.37
N LEU A 462 15.44 -0.78 -20.19
CA LEU A 462 15.64 -2.23 -20.03
C LEU A 462 17.12 -2.63 -20.08
N ARG A 463 17.96 -1.86 -20.79
CA ARG A 463 19.41 -2.05 -20.83
C ARG A 463 20.02 -1.77 -19.46
N ASP A 464 19.66 -0.67 -18.82
CA ASP A 464 20.17 -0.30 -17.49
C ASP A 464 19.80 -1.35 -16.44
N MET A 465 18.58 -1.87 -16.52
CA MET A 465 18.14 -3.00 -15.70
C MET A 465 18.96 -4.27 -15.95
N TRP A 466 19.24 -4.57 -17.21
CA TRP A 466 20.08 -5.70 -17.57
C TRP A 466 21.50 -5.55 -16.98
N LEU A 467 22.09 -4.34 -17.01
CA LEU A 467 23.39 -4.06 -16.39
C LEU A 467 23.36 -4.35 -14.88
N LYS A 468 22.30 -3.94 -14.18
CA LYS A 468 22.12 -4.21 -12.75
C LYS A 468 21.91 -5.70 -12.46
N ALA A 469 21.13 -6.38 -13.28
CA ALA A 469 20.87 -7.82 -13.16
C ALA A 469 22.17 -8.63 -13.22
N GLN A 470 23.19 -8.19 -13.97
CA GLN A 470 24.49 -8.87 -14.02
C GLN A 470 25.22 -8.95 -12.68
N ARG A 471 24.82 -8.15 -11.68
CA ARG A 471 25.38 -8.21 -10.31
C ARG A 471 24.73 -9.31 -9.46
N HIS A 472 23.58 -9.84 -9.87
CA HIS A 472 22.88 -10.93 -9.20
C HIS A 472 23.38 -12.29 -9.69
N SER A 473 23.50 -13.29 -8.81
CA SER A 473 23.97 -14.65 -9.15
C SER A 473 23.18 -15.26 -10.32
N ASP A 474 21.86 -15.13 -10.28
CA ASP A 474 20.95 -15.70 -11.28
C ASP A 474 20.69 -14.77 -12.48
N LYS A 475 21.34 -13.60 -12.51
CA LYS A 475 21.16 -12.58 -13.54
C LYS A 475 19.71 -12.12 -13.68
N ILE A 476 19.00 -12.10 -12.56
CA ILE A 476 17.60 -11.66 -12.45
C ILE A 476 17.62 -10.23 -11.92
N TRP A 477 16.86 -9.37 -12.58
CA TRP A 477 16.55 -8.08 -12.00
C TRP A 477 15.49 -8.28 -10.93
N ILE A 478 15.84 -7.90 -9.70
CA ILE A 478 14.95 -7.94 -8.55
C ILE A 478 14.87 -6.53 -8.01
N CYS A 479 13.64 -6.08 -7.79
CA CYS A 479 13.38 -4.90 -7.00
C CYS A 479 12.92 -5.37 -5.62
N TYR A 480 13.90 -5.56 -4.72
CA TYR A 480 13.59 -5.59 -3.30
C TYR A 480 13.09 -4.21 -2.90
N THR A 481 12.08 -4.19 -2.07
CA THR A 481 11.30 -3.00 -1.74
C THR A 481 12.18 -1.87 -1.24
N LYS A 482 12.09 -0.69 -1.86
CA LYS A 482 12.37 0.58 -1.19
C LYS A 482 11.06 1.08 -0.57
N GLU A 483 11.06 1.54 0.67
CA GLU A 483 9.89 2.20 1.29
C GLU A 483 9.61 3.51 0.53
N LEU A 484 8.36 3.98 0.41
CA LEU A 484 8.04 5.17 -0.41
C LEU A 484 8.89 6.43 -0.12
N GLU A 485 9.36 6.55 1.12
CA GLU A 485 10.27 7.60 1.58
C GLU A 485 11.69 7.49 1.00
N GLU A 486 12.11 6.30 0.56
CA GLU A 486 13.40 6.04 -0.06
C GLU A 486 13.39 6.26 -1.59
N TRP A 487 12.23 6.59 -2.19
CA TRP A 487 12.09 6.82 -3.65
C TRP A 487 12.46 8.25 -4.05
N ASP A 488 12.47 9.18 -3.09
CA ASP A 488 12.90 10.58 -3.28
C ASP A 488 14.40 10.77 -2.97
N HIS A 489 15.11 9.75 -2.49
CA HIS A 489 16.42 9.91 -1.85
C HIS A 489 17.58 9.13 -2.47
N GLU A 490 17.34 8.17 -3.36
CA GLU A 490 18.41 7.45 -4.06
C GLU A 490 17.99 7.00 -5.46
N SER A 491 18.84 7.24 -6.47
CA SER A 491 18.68 6.68 -7.81
C SER A 491 18.68 5.14 -7.78
N TYR A 492 17.85 4.48 -8.59
CA TYR A 492 17.86 3.04 -8.85
C TYR A 492 19.18 2.57 -9.50
N ILE A 493 19.90 3.48 -10.18
CA ILE A 493 21.18 3.23 -10.86
C ILE A 493 22.34 3.32 -9.88
#